data_AF-A0A1B6L745-F1
#
_entry.id   AF-A0A1B6L745-F1
#
_cell.length_a   1.000
_cell.length_b   1.000
_cell.length_c   1.000
_cell.angle_alpha   90.00
_cell.angle_beta   90.00
_cell.angle_gamma   90.00
#
_symmetry.space_group_name_H-M   'P 1'
#
loop_
_entity.id
_entity.type
_entity.pdbx_description
1 polymer ?
#
loop_
_entity_poly.entity_id
_entity_poly.type
_entity_poly.pdbx_seq_one_letter_code
_entity_poly.pdbx_strand_id
1 'polypeptide(L)'
;MATTTNGNGNLIDEFEEAFQSCLNVLTKEDALPSMEKDEIRVEMDQSVMRFLDLARQMEAFFLQKRFLLSALKPELLVREDIVDLKMELMRKEDLIKRHYEKITIWQNLLADLQSQGWAKSPAQGTAPPTMSNGQPAP
;
A
#
# COMPACT_ATOMS: atom_id res chain seq x y z
N MET A 1 -10.56 6.31 -33.69
CA MET A 1 -11.65 5.36 -34.01
C MET A 1 -12.02 4.66 -32.72
N ALA A 2 -13.23 4.85 -32.22
CA ALA A 2 -13.73 4.11 -31.07
C ALA A 2 -14.26 2.77 -31.58
N THR A 3 -13.58 1.68 -31.23
CA THR A 3 -14.10 0.34 -31.45
C THR A 3 -15.27 0.13 -30.48
N THR A 4 -16.48 0.21 -31.02
CA THR A 4 -17.70 -0.23 -30.36
C THR A 4 -17.57 -1.71 -30.02
N THR A 5 -17.65 -2.06 -28.74
CA THR A 5 -17.67 -3.46 -28.29
C THR A 5 -18.97 -4.08 -28.79
N ASN A 6 -18.88 -4.81 -29.90
CA ASN A 6 -20.02 -5.50 -30.50
C ASN A 6 -20.07 -6.91 -29.90
N GLY A 7 -20.59 -7.00 -28.68
CA GLY A 7 -20.83 -8.24 -27.95
C GLY A 7 -22.03 -8.03 -27.04
N ASN A 8 -23.03 -8.90 -27.14
CA ASN A 8 -24.29 -8.79 -26.38
C ASN A 8 -24.14 -9.06 -24.86
N GLY A 9 -22.90 -9.13 -24.33
CA GLY A 9 -22.57 -9.37 -22.93
C GLY A 9 -21.90 -8.17 -22.24
N ASN A 10 -21.94 -8.15 -20.91
CA ASN A 10 -21.18 -7.19 -20.11
C ASN A 10 -19.69 -7.55 -20.16
N LEU A 11 -18.82 -6.58 -20.48
CA LEU A 11 -17.37 -6.79 -20.62
C LEU A 11 -16.73 -7.41 -19.37
N ILE A 12 -17.26 -7.10 -18.19
CA ILE A 12 -16.82 -7.66 -16.92
C ILE A 12 -17.15 -9.15 -16.83
N ASP A 13 -18.35 -9.55 -17.27
CA ASP A 13 -18.78 -10.94 -17.26
C ASP A 13 -17.91 -11.77 -18.23
N GLU A 14 -17.61 -11.24 -19.41
CA GLU A 14 -16.73 -11.90 -20.39
C GLU A 14 -15.30 -12.05 -19.87
N PHE A 15 -14.78 -11.03 -19.18
CA PHE A 15 -13.46 -11.10 -18.55
C PHE A 15 -13.42 -12.12 -17.40
N GLU A 16 -14.45 -12.15 -16.56
CA GLU A 16 -14.58 -13.12 -15.48
C GLU A 16 -14.64 -14.55 -16.05
N GLU A 17 -15.43 -14.78 -17.09
CA GLU A 17 -15.52 -16.06 -17.78
C GLU A 17 -14.14 -16.48 -18.34
N ALA A 18 -13.43 -15.56 -18.99
CA ALA A 18 -12.10 -15.86 -19.52
C ALA A 18 -11.08 -16.18 -18.41
N PHE A 19 -11.16 -15.49 -17.26
CA PHE A 19 -10.34 -15.80 -16.09
C PHE A 19 -10.64 -17.20 -15.55
N GLN A 20 -11.92 -17.54 -15.40
CA GLN A 20 -12.35 -18.89 -14.98
C GLN A 20 -11.89 -19.95 -15.98
N SER A 21 -11.94 -19.67 -17.28
CA SER A 21 -11.43 -20.56 -18.33
C SER A 21 -9.95 -20.88 -18.17
N CYS A 22 -9.10 -19.88 -17.84
CA CYS A 22 -7.69 -20.13 -17.56
C CYS A 22 -7.48 -21.05 -16.35
N LEU A 23 -8.27 -20.85 -15.29
CA LEU A 23 -8.18 -21.68 -14.08
C LEU A 23 -8.66 -23.11 -14.32
N ASN A 24 -9.72 -23.28 -15.12
CA ASN A 24 -10.30 -24.59 -15.42
C ASN A 24 -9.32 -25.53 -16.14
N VAL A 25 -8.40 -25.00 -16.94
CA VAL A 25 -7.33 -25.79 -17.56
C VAL A 25 -6.35 -26.35 -16.53
N LEU A 26 -6.15 -25.66 -15.40
CA LEU A 26 -5.25 -26.06 -14.31
C LEU A 26 -5.91 -26.99 -13.28
N THR A 27 -7.24 -26.92 -13.13
CA THR A 27 -7.98 -27.60 -12.05
C THR A 27 -8.74 -28.85 -12.48
N LYS A 28 -8.87 -29.12 -13.79
CA LYS A 28 -9.48 -30.36 -14.29
C LYS A 28 -8.54 -31.56 -14.09
N GLU A 29 -8.69 -32.26 -12.96
CA GLU A 29 -7.97 -33.51 -12.66
C GLU A 29 -8.40 -34.70 -13.55
N ASP A 30 -9.58 -34.65 -14.18
CA ASP A 30 -10.18 -35.78 -14.93
C ASP A 30 -9.72 -35.93 -16.40
N ALA A 31 -8.94 -34.99 -16.96
CA ALA A 31 -8.55 -35.01 -18.38
C ALA A 31 -7.26 -35.80 -18.69
N LEU A 32 -6.55 -36.26 -17.65
CA LEU A 32 -5.21 -36.85 -17.77
C LEU A 32 -5.10 -38.19 -18.51
N PRO A 33 -6.14 -39.06 -18.62
CA PRO A 33 -6.01 -40.28 -19.42
C PRO A 33 -6.41 -40.15 -20.90
N SER A 34 -7.02 -39.03 -21.33
CA SER A 34 -7.70 -38.95 -22.65
C SER A 34 -7.25 -37.82 -23.59
N MET A 35 -6.60 -36.75 -23.10
CA MET A 35 -6.14 -35.65 -23.96
C MET A 35 -4.64 -35.74 -24.23
N GLU A 36 -4.25 -35.52 -25.48
CA GLU A 36 -2.84 -35.38 -25.83
C GLU A 36 -2.28 -34.09 -25.21
N LYS A 37 -1.07 -34.17 -24.64
CA LYS A 37 -0.39 -33.05 -23.96
C LYS A 37 -0.31 -31.77 -24.79
N ASP A 38 -0.28 -31.90 -26.11
CA ASP A 38 -0.19 -30.76 -27.03
C ASP A 38 -1.56 -30.09 -27.25
N GLU A 39 -2.66 -30.83 -27.15
CA GLU A 39 -4.02 -30.28 -27.17
C GLU A 39 -4.28 -29.40 -25.94
N ILE A 40 -3.88 -29.89 -24.76
CA ILE A 40 -3.96 -29.15 -23.48
C ILE A 40 -3.16 -27.85 -23.55
N ARG A 41 -1.97 -27.88 -24.18
CA ARG A 41 -1.15 -26.68 -24.35
C ARG A 41 -1.79 -25.65 -25.28
N VAL A 42 -2.36 -26.09 -26.39
CA VAL A 42 -3.06 -25.20 -27.32
C VAL A 42 -4.29 -24.57 -26.65
N GLU A 43 -5.06 -25.35 -25.88
CA GLU A 43 -6.21 -24.83 -25.12
C GLU A 43 -5.78 -23.80 -24.07
N MET A 44 -4.70 -24.09 -23.32
CA MET A 44 -4.12 -23.15 -22.35
C MET A 44 -3.73 -21.83 -23.03
N ASP A 45 -2.95 -21.89 -24.11
CA ASP A 45 -2.47 -20.71 -24.81
C ASP A 45 -3.62 -19.86 -25.37
N GLN A 46 -4.66 -20.51 -25.91
CA GLN A 46 -5.86 -19.81 -26.38
C GLN A 46 -6.64 -19.14 -25.23
N SER A 47 -6.81 -19.83 -24.10
CA SER A 47 -7.51 -19.28 -22.93
C SER A 47 -6.79 -18.04 -22.38
N VAL A 48 -5.47 -18.11 -22.26
CA VAL A 48 -4.63 -17.01 -21.77
C VAL A 48 -4.66 -15.84 -22.75
N MET A 49 -4.58 -16.11 -24.05
CA MET A 49 -4.63 -15.05 -25.06
C MET A 49 -5.97 -14.30 -25.03
N ARG A 50 -7.09 -15.04 -24.95
CA ARG A 50 -8.43 -14.44 -24.79
C ARG A 50 -8.54 -13.61 -23.52
N PHE A 51 -8.04 -14.12 -22.38
CA PHE A 51 -8.04 -13.40 -21.11
C PHE A 51 -7.24 -12.09 -21.19
N LEU A 52 -6.05 -12.12 -21.79
CA LEU A 52 -5.23 -10.92 -21.98
C LEU A 52 -5.90 -9.88 -22.88
N ASP A 53 -6.55 -10.31 -23.96
CA ASP A 53 -7.28 -9.40 -24.85
C ASP A 53 -8.46 -8.72 -24.14
N LEU A 54 -9.21 -9.47 -23.31
CA LEU A 54 -10.28 -8.92 -22.50
C LEU A 54 -9.76 -8.01 -21.38
N ALA A 55 -8.62 -8.35 -20.77
CA ALA A 55 -7.94 -7.50 -19.79
C ALA A 55 -7.60 -6.12 -20.38
N ARG A 56 -7.04 -6.10 -21.60
CA ARG A 56 -6.71 -4.87 -22.32
C ARG A 56 -7.95 -4.08 -22.71
N GLN A 57 -9.02 -4.76 -23.10
CA GLN A 57 -10.31 -4.11 -23.38
C GLN A 57 -10.92 -3.48 -22.12
N MET A 58 -10.88 -4.17 -20.97
CA MET A 58 -11.29 -3.60 -19.68
C MET A 58 -10.47 -2.38 -19.30
N GLU A 59 -9.14 -2.47 -19.41
CA GLU A 59 -8.26 -1.34 -19.13
C GLU A 59 -8.63 -0.13 -20.00
N ALA A 60 -8.76 -0.33 -21.31
CA ALA A 60 -9.15 0.73 -22.25
C ALA A 60 -10.53 1.33 -21.91
N PHE A 61 -11.49 0.47 -21.55
CA PHE A 61 -12.82 0.91 -21.14
C PHE A 61 -12.78 1.82 -19.91
N PHE A 62 -12.10 1.39 -18.84
CA PHE A 62 -12.01 2.19 -17.62
C PHE A 62 -11.17 3.46 -17.80
N LEU A 63 -10.11 3.42 -18.58
CA LEU A 63 -9.33 4.62 -18.94
C LEU A 63 -10.20 5.64 -19.69
N GLN A 64 -11.01 5.19 -20.65
CA GLN A 64 -11.94 6.06 -21.37
C GLN A 64 -13.00 6.66 -20.44
N LYS A 65 -13.58 5.86 -19.54
CA LYS A 65 -14.53 6.36 -18.53
C LYS A 65 -13.89 7.37 -17.58
N ARG A 66 -12.65 7.12 -17.14
CA ARG A 66 -11.90 8.03 -16.26
C ARG A 66 -11.56 9.34 -16.95
N PHE A 67 -11.13 9.30 -18.21
CA PHE A 67 -10.91 10.50 -19.02
C PHE A 67 -12.20 11.32 -19.19
N LEU A 68 -13.33 10.66 -19.43
CA LEU A 68 -14.61 11.35 -19.53
C LEU A 68 -15.01 11.99 -18.18
N LEU A 69 -14.78 11.31 -17.06
CA LEU A 69 -15.02 11.84 -15.73
C LEU A 69 -14.12 13.03 -15.40
N SER A 70 -12.85 13.02 -15.79
CA SER A 70 -11.96 14.17 -15.53
C SER A 70 -12.40 15.42 -16.28
N ALA A 71 -12.98 15.26 -17.47
CA ALA A 71 -13.51 16.38 -18.25
C ALA A 71 -14.89 16.85 -17.75
N LEU A 72 -15.79 15.93 -17.39
CA LEU A 72 -17.18 16.26 -17.11
C LEU A 72 -17.51 16.43 -15.62
N LYS A 73 -16.73 15.81 -14.73
CA LYS A 73 -16.95 15.78 -13.28
C LYS A 73 -15.63 15.82 -12.49
N PRO A 74 -14.75 16.81 -12.73
CA PRO A 74 -13.47 16.92 -12.04
C PRO A 74 -13.59 16.98 -10.51
N GLU A 75 -14.72 17.48 -9.99
CA GLU A 75 -15.03 17.53 -8.56
C GLU A 75 -15.13 16.15 -7.90
N LEU A 76 -15.44 15.09 -8.67
CA LEU A 76 -15.45 13.72 -8.15
C LEU A 76 -14.02 13.22 -7.90
N LEU A 77 -13.08 13.55 -8.79
CA LEU A 77 -11.66 13.19 -8.63
C LEU A 77 -11.08 13.90 -7.41
N VAL A 78 -11.31 15.20 -7.28
CA VAL A 78 -10.86 15.97 -6.10
C VAL A 78 -11.47 15.42 -4.81
N ARG A 79 -12.73 14.96 -4.86
CA ARG A 79 -13.38 14.35 -3.69
C ARG A 79 -12.73 13.03 -3.30
N GLU A 80 -12.39 12.18 -4.25
CA GLU A 80 -11.64 10.93 -4.02
C GLU A 80 -10.29 11.23 -3.38
N ASP A 81 -9.52 12.16 -3.95
CA ASP A 81 -8.23 12.59 -3.40
C ASP A 81 -8.36 13.10 -1.96
N ILE A 82 -9.41 13.90 -1.67
CA ILE A 82 -9.68 14.39 -0.31
C ILE A 82 -9.95 13.23 0.66
N VAL A 83 -10.67 12.20 0.23
CA VAL A 83 -10.97 11.03 1.06
C VAL A 83 -9.69 10.25 1.35
N ASP A 84 -8.86 10.01 0.35
CA ASP A 84 -7.57 9.32 0.50
C ASP A 84 -6.62 10.09 1.42
N LEU A 85 -6.52 11.41 1.24
CA LEU A 85 -5.71 12.27 2.10
C LEU A 85 -6.21 12.26 3.55
N LYS A 86 -7.52 12.22 3.79
CA LYS A 86 -8.08 12.11 5.14
C LYS A 86 -7.76 10.77 5.79
N MET A 87 -7.85 9.67 5.05
CA MET A 87 -7.47 8.35 5.55
C MET A 87 -5.97 8.28 5.88
N GLU A 88 -5.13 8.81 5.00
CA GLU A 88 -3.68 8.84 5.22
C GLU A 88 -3.32 9.75 6.41
N LEU A 89 -4.00 10.89 6.57
CA LEU A 89 -3.82 11.75 7.74
C LEU A 89 -4.13 11.02 9.04
N MET A 90 -5.30 10.37 9.13
CA MET A 90 -5.70 9.57 10.29
C MET A 90 -4.65 8.49 10.62
N ARG A 91 -4.19 7.75 9.60
CA ARG A 91 -3.16 6.71 9.77
C ARG A 91 -1.84 7.29 10.32
N LYS A 92 -1.45 8.48 9.87
CA LYS A 92 -0.26 9.19 10.36
C LYS A 92 -0.45 9.68 11.79
N GLU A 93 -1.61 10.24 12.14
CA GLU A 93 -1.94 10.65 13.51
C GLU A 93 -1.84 9.47 14.49
N ASP A 94 -2.39 8.31 14.12
CA ASP A 94 -2.28 7.08 14.92
C ASP A 94 -0.84 6.58 15.07
N LEU A 95 -0.02 6.73 14.03
CA LEU A 95 1.40 6.38 14.11
C LEU A 95 2.15 7.31 15.07
N ILE A 96 1.90 8.62 14.95
CA ILE A 96 2.50 9.64 15.82
C ILE A 96 2.11 9.38 17.27
N LYS A 97 0.82 9.10 17.55
CA LYS A 97 0.35 8.78 18.89
C LYS A 97 1.10 7.59 19.50
N ARG A 98 1.25 6.50 18.74
CA ARG A 98 2.03 5.32 19.17
C ARG A 98 3.49 5.65 19.43
N HIS A 99 4.08 6.59 18.70
CA HIS A 99 5.46 7.03 18.94
C HIS A 99 5.56 7.84 20.23
N TYR A 100 4.63 8.76 20.49
CA TYR A 100 4.58 9.49 21.75
C TYR A 100 4.42 8.55 22.95
N GLU A 101 3.56 7.53 22.86
CA GLU A 101 3.40 6.51 23.91
C GLU A 101 4.73 5.80 24.21
N LYS A 102 5.48 5.38 23.17
CA LYS A 102 6.81 4.78 23.35
C LYS A 102 7.82 5.73 23.98
N ILE A 103 7.83 7.00 23.56
CA ILE A 103 8.70 8.03 24.14
C ILE A 103 8.41 8.17 25.64
N THR A 104 7.14 8.25 26.03
CA THR A 104 6.76 8.33 27.44
C THR A 104 7.25 7.11 28.23
N ILE A 105 7.11 5.90 27.68
CA ILE A 105 7.63 4.67 28.31
C ILE A 105 9.15 4.76 28.51
N TRP A 106 9.90 5.18 27.49
CA TRP A 106 11.35 5.29 27.59
C TRP A 106 11.82 6.39 28.53
N GLN A 107 11.12 7.52 28.56
CA GLN A 107 11.39 8.60 29.52
C GLN A 107 11.18 8.13 30.96
N ASN A 108 10.08 7.42 31.23
CA ASN A 108 9.82 6.85 32.56
C ASN A 108 10.89 5.83 32.94
N LEU A 109 11.25 4.92 32.04
CA LEU A 109 12.31 3.94 32.28
C LEU A 109 13.65 4.63 32.61
N LEU A 110 14.00 5.69 31.88
CA LEU A 110 15.24 6.45 32.13
C LEU A 110 15.21 7.16 33.49
N ALA A 111 14.07 7.74 33.86
CA ALA A 111 13.88 8.39 35.16
C ALA A 111 13.99 7.39 36.32
N ASP A 112 13.35 6.22 36.19
CA ASP A 112 13.42 5.14 37.18
C ASP A 112 14.86 4.67 37.35
N LEU A 113 15.56 4.48 36.23
CA LEU A 113 16.98 4.22 36.21
C LEU A 113 17.70 5.32 37.02
N GLN A 114 17.63 6.59 36.62
CA GLN A 114 18.35 7.67 37.31
C GLN A 114 18.05 7.73 38.82
N SER A 115 16.82 7.44 39.24
CA SER A 115 16.42 7.39 40.64
C SER A 115 17.07 6.24 41.43
N GLN A 116 17.31 5.09 40.78
CA GLN A 116 18.01 3.92 41.35
C GLN A 116 19.53 4.07 41.43
N GLY A 117 20.10 5.22 41.05
CA GLY A 117 21.48 5.58 41.36
C GLY A 117 22.59 4.95 40.50
N TRP A 118 22.27 4.14 39.48
CA TRP A 118 23.27 3.62 38.52
C TRP A 118 23.99 4.73 37.73
N ALA A 119 23.42 5.94 37.66
CA ALA A 119 24.00 7.10 36.99
C ALA A 119 25.04 7.88 37.85
N LYS A 120 25.43 7.37 39.02
CA LYS A 120 26.61 7.90 39.73
C LYS A 120 27.88 7.31 39.11
N SER A 121 28.35 7.94 38.05
CA SER A 121 29.72 7.72 37.56
C SER A 121 30.73 8.09 38.66
N PRO A 122 31.77 7.30 38.96
CA PRO A 122 32.80 7.65 39.95
C PRO A 122 33.71 8.81 39.52
N ALA A 123 33.50 9.38 38.33
CA ALA A 123 34.42 10.33 37.71
C ALA A 123 34.21 11.80 38.13
N GLN A 124 33.60 12.08 39.29
CA GLN A 124 33.64 13.44 39.86
C GLN A 124 34.94 13.62 40.66
N GLY A 125 36.05 13.56 39.94
CA GLY A 125 37.35 14.01 40.43
C GLY A 125 37.33 15.53 40.58
N THR A 126 37.54 16.00 41.80
CA THR A 126 38.05 17.32 42.20
C THR A 126 38.14 18.37 41.08
N ALA A 127 37.17 19.29 41.05
CA ALA A 127 37.36 20.55 40.34
C ALA A 127 38.51 21.35 41.00
N PRO A 128 39.48 21.91 40.25
CA PRO A 128 40.45 22.84 40.81
C PRO A 128 39.78 24.16 41.19
N PRO A 129 40.34 24.93 42.15
CA PRO A 129 39.72 26.15 42.63
C PRO A 129 39.68 27.18 41.50
N THR A 130 38.47 27.66 41.18
CA THR A 130 38.30 28.80 40.29
C THR A 130 38.76 30.05 41.04
N MET A 131 39.77 30.73 40.50
CA MET A 131 40.21 32.01 41.04
C MET A 131 39.07 33.02 40.92
N SER A 132 38.77 33.65 42.05
CA SER A 132 37.86 34.78 42.18
C SER A 132 38.30 35.93 41.27
N ASN A 133 37.42 36.35 40.36
CA ASN A 133 37.51 37.71 39.86
C ASN A 133 36.13 38.27 39.53
N GLY A 134 35.81 39.42 40.14
CA GLY A 134 34.63 40.22 39.81
C GLY A 134 33.79 40.64 41.01
N GLN A 135 34.32 41.53 41.85
CA GLN A 135 33.48 42.38 42.72
C GLN A 135 32.59 43.32 41.89
N PRO A 136 31.44 43.77 42.42
CA PRO A 136 30.44 44.54 41.69
C PRO A 136 30.74 46.06 41.67
N ALA A 137 30.02 46.74 40.78
CA ALA A 137 30.01 48.16 40.39
C ALA A 137 30.27 49.22 41.50
N PRO A 138 30.72 50.44 41.10
CA PRO A 138 29.78 51.46 40.62
C PRO A 138 30.10 52.02 39.23
#